data_AF-A0A7S2V7Z9-F1
#
_entry.id   AF-A0A7S2V7Z9-F1
#
_cell.length_a   1.000
_cell.length_b   1.000
_cell.length_c   1.000
_cell.angle_alpha   90.00
_cell.angle_beta   90.00
_cell.angle_gamma   90.00
#
_symmetry.space_group_name_H-M   'P 1'
#
loop_
_entity.id
_entity.type
_entity.pdbx_description
1 polymer ?
#
loop_
_entity_poly.entity_id
_entity_poly.type
_entity_poly.pdbx_seq_one_letter_code
_entity_poly.pdbx_strand_id
1 'polypeptide(L)'
;MAAQYKNKSIAEQNSVDLAWQLLMSDEYEELRSCIYCNPSELRRFRQMVVNIVMATDIADKEINGLRKERWNKAFAEQAPGNDIRNAKATIVMEHLIQASDVSHCMQHWHIYRKWNEMFFQECMEAYQSGRSDEDPSKGWYQGEIGFFDFYIIPLAKKLKECGVFGVSSDEYLNYALENRREWEKKGKEIVAANREKIQAALDGSQSISNTEMPIRETPMKKSQEWNAARQQTQAIVPEEDGLDESFRSETLAL
;
A
#
# COMPACT_ATOMS: atom_id res chain seq x y z
N MET A 1 -19.75 -7.91 8.11
CA MET A 1 -18.86 -6.99 7.37
C MET A 1 -18.64 -7.41 5.91
N ALA A 2 -18.10 -8.61 5.61
CA ALA A 2 -17.82 -9.02 4.22
C ALA A 2 -19.06 -9.01 3.28
N ALA A 3 -20.20 -9.52 3.74
CA ALA A 3 -21.46 -9.47 2.98
C ALA A 3 -22.01 -8.04 2.80
N GLN A 4 -21.84 -7.18 3.81
CA GLN A 4 -22.30 -5.79 3.80
C GLN A 4 -21.58 -4.97 2.73
N TYR A 5 -20.27 -5.18 2.58
CA TYR A 5 -19.43 -4.48 1.61
C TYR A 5 -19.19 -5.27 0.31
N LYS A 6 -19.98 -6.34 0.07
CA LYS A 6 -19.93 -7.16 -1.15
C LYS A 6 -18.51 -7.66 -1.49
N ASN A 7 -17.71 -7.96 -0.46
CA ASN A 7 -16.31 -8.37 -0.59
C ASN A 7 -15.39 -7.40 -1.37
N LYS A 8 -15.68 -6.09 -1.39
CA LYS A 8 -14.80 -5.07 -1.97
C LYS A 8 -14.32 -4.10 -0.90
N SER A 9 -13.02 -3.81 -0.83
CA SER A 9 -12.40 -2.82 0.06
C SER A 9 -13.02 -2.79 1.47
N ILE A 10 -13.15 -3.97 2.09
CA ILE A 10 -13.97 -4.18 3.30
C ILE A 10 -13.44 -3.28 4.44
N ALA A 11 -12.12 -3.22 4.61
CA ALA A 11 -11.48 -2.47 5.69
C ALA A 11 -11.58 -0.96 5.48
N GLU A 12 -11.38 -0.48 4.25
CA GLU A 12 -11.50 0.92 3.86
C GLU A 12 -12.93 1.42 4.06
N GLN A 13 -13.92 0.67 3.58
CA GLN A 13 -15.33 1.03 3.74
C GLN A 13 -15.73 1.06 5.22
N ASN A 14 -15.28 0.07 6.01
CA ASN A 14 -15.50 0.07 7.45
C ASN A 14 -14.84 1.29 8.13
N SER A 15 -13.64 1.67 7.69
CA SER A 15 -12.92 2.84 8.23
C SER A 15 -13.67 4.14 7.92
N VAL A 16 -14.20 4.28 6.70
CA VAL A 16 -15.05 5.42 6.32
C VAL A 16 -16.30 5.47 7.18
N ASP A 17 -17.01 4.34 7.33
CA ASP A 17 -18.27 4.32 8.08
C ASP A 17 -18.06 4.67 9.56
N LEU A 18 -17.05 4.06 10.21
CA LEU A 18 -16.73 4.33 11.62
C LEU A 18 -16.29 5.79 11.83
N ALA A 19 -15.34 6.27 11.03
CA ALA A 19 -14.84 7.63 11.16
C ALA A 19 -15.92 8.67 10.85
N TRP A 20 -16.78 8.39 9.86
CA TRP A 20 -17.87 9.29 9.52
C TRP A 20 -18.93 9.32 10.62
N GLN A 21 -19.30 8.17 11.17
CA GLN A 21 -20.24 8.10 12.29
C GLN A 21 -19.70 8.89 13.50
N LEU A 22 -18.42 8.73 13.83
CA LEU A 22 -17.78 9.49 14.90
C LEU A 22 -17.78 10.99 14.60
N LEU A 23 -17.35 11.40 13.40
CA LEU A 23 -17.32 12.81 13.02
C LEU A 23 -18.69 13.47 13.06
N MET A 24 -19.78 12.72 12.80
CA MET A 24 -21.15 13.25 12.85
C MET A 24 -21.73 13.32 14.26
N SER A 25 -21.04 12.86 15.31
CA SER A 25 -21.51 12.98 16.69
C SER A 25 -21.51 14.44 17.17
N ASP A 26 -22.36 14.78 18.13
CA ASP A 26 -22.49 16.17 18.62
C ASP A 26 -21.17 16.74 19.15
N GLU A 27 -20.28 15.89 19.66
CA GLU A 27 -18.95 16.25 20.19
C GLU A 27 -18.04 16.95 19.16
N TYR A 28 -18.26 16.74 17.87
CA TYR A 28 -17.45 17.29 16.78
C TYR A 28 -18.16 18.42 16.01
N GLU A 29 -19.23 19.00 16.52
CA GLU A 29 -19.97 20.07 15.83
C GLU A 29 -19.09 21.28 15.46
N GLU A 30 -18.28 21.77 16.41
CA GLU A 30 -17.37 22.89 16.17
C GLU A 30 -16.35 22.56 15.07
N LEU A 31 -15.78 21.36 15.08
CA LEU A 31 -14.86 20.91 14.03
C LEU A 31 -15.56 20.86 12.66
N ARG A 32 -16.78 20.32 12.60
CA ARG A 32 -17.56 20.28 11.34
C ARG A 32 -17.83 21.69 10.80
N SER A 33 -18.12 22.66 11.68
CA SER A 33 -18.36 24.05 11.29
C SER A 33 -17.13 24.72 10.66
N CYS A 34 -15.92 24.28 11.02
CA CYS A 34 -14.67 24.72 10.43
C CYS A 34 -14.37 24.04 9.07
N ILE A 35 -14.97 22.88 8.79
CA ILE A 35 -14.73 22.09 7.57
C ILE A 35 -15.69 22.49 6.45
N TYR A 36 -16.96 22.74 6.79
CA TYR A 36 -17.99 23.09 5.81
C TYR A 36 -19.05 24.03 6.42
N CYS A 37 -19.57 24.94 5.61
CA CYS A 37 -20.59 25.91 6.03
C CYS A 37 -21.99 25.60 5.48
N ASN A 38 -22.09 24.69 4.50
CA ASN A 38 -23.37 24.39 3.84
C ASN A 38 -23.46 22.93 3.37
N PRO A 39 -24.68 22.44 3.02
CA PRO A 39 -24.88 21.06 2.59
C PRO A 39 -24.12 20.65 1.33
N SER A 40 -23.80 21.61 0.45
CA SER A 40 -23.02 21.32 -0.77
C SER A 40 -21.56 21.00 -0.42
N GLU A 41 -20.97 21.79 0.49
CA GLU A 41 -19.62 21.56 0.99
C GLU A 41 -19.50 20.28 1.80
N LEU A 42 -20.50 19.95 2.62
CA LEU A 42 -20.60 18.65 3.31
C LEU A 42 -20.55 17.49 2.31
N ARG A 43 -21.34 17.55 1.24
CA ARG A 43 -21.31 16.51 0.19
C ARG A 43 -19.95 16.41 -0.49
N ARG A 44 -19.33 17.55 -0.81
CA ARG A 44 -17.99 17.60 -1.42
C ARG A 44 -16.93 17.01 -0.49
N PHE A 45 -16.97 17.38 0.79
CA PHE A 45 -16.06 16.85 1.80
C PHE A 45 -16.23 15.34 1.97
N ARG A 46 -17.46 14.84 2.09
CA ARG A 46 -17.73 13.39 2.15
C ARG A 46 -17.18 12.68 0.92
N GLN A 47 -17.44 13.20 -0.28
CA GLN A 47 -16.94 12.61 -1.52
C GLN A 47 -15.41 12.54 -1.53
N MET A 48 -14.73 13.58 -1.05
CA MET A 48 -13.27 13.62 -0.97
C MET A 48 -12.73 12.59 0.02
N VAL A 49 -13.30 12.51 1.23
CA VAL A 49 -12.91 11.51 2.24
C VAL A 49 -13.09 10.09 1.71
N VAL A 50 -14.24 9.80 1.10
CA VAL A 50 -14.52 8.49 0.50
C VAL A 50 -13.48 8.20 -0.59
N ASN A 51 -13.25 9.12 -1.53
CA ASN A 51 -12.30 8.88 -2.62
C ASN A 51 -10.88 8.61 -2.10
N ILE A 52 -10.41 9.38 -1.12
CA ILE A 52 -9.07 9.27 -0.56
C ILE A 52 -8.90 7.97 0.23
N VAL A 53 -9.83 7.62 1.13
CA VAL A 53 -9.73 6.38 1.92
C VAL A 53 -9.90 5.16 1.03
N MET A 54 -10.81 5.20 0.06
CA MET A 54 -10.92 4.11 -0.91
C MET A 54 -9.69 4.01 -1.82
N ALA A 55 -8.88 5.06 -1.94
CA ALA A 55 -7.62 5.03 -2.70
C ALA A 55 -6.51 4.23 -2.00
N THR A 56 -6.60 4.01 -0.68
CA THR A 56 -5.61 3.23 0.09
C THR A 56 -5.80 1.72 -0.06
N ASP A 57 -6.90 1.26 -0.66
CA ASP A 57 -6.99 -0.13 -1.09
C ASP A 57 -6.11 -0.33 -2.32
N ILE A 58 -4.91 -0.85 -2.08
CA ILE A 58 -3.93 -1.14 -3.14
C ILE A 58 -3.98 -2.60 -3.60
N ALA A 59 -4.75 -3.46 -2.92
CA ALA A 59 -4.85 -4.88 -3.24
C ALA A 59 -5.89 -5.15 -4.35
N ASP A 60 -6.90 -4.28 -4.48
CA ASP A 60 -7.91 -4.39 -5.52
C ASP A 60 -7.37 -4.00 -6.91
N LYS A 61 -7.19 -5.02 -7.77
CA LYS A 61 -6.70 -4.89 -9.15
C LYS A 61 -7.65 -4.11 -10.07
N GLU A 62 -8.97 -4.25 -9.88
CA GLU A 62 -9.98 -3.55 -10.67
C GLU A 62 -9.90 -2.05 -10.38
N ILE A 63 -9.81 -1.70 -9.09
CA ILE A 63 -9.70 -0.31 -8.66
C ILE A 63 -8.35 0.29 -9.11
N ASN A 64 -7.25 -0.47 -9.04
CA ASN A 64 -5.95 -0.02 -9.55
C ASN A 64 -5.94 0.23 -11.07
N GLY A 65 -6.63 -0.60 -11.86
CA GLY A 65 -6.81 -0.40 -13.30
C GLY A 65 -7.55 0.91 -13.60
N LEU A 66 -8.70 1.12 -12.95
CA LEU A 66 -9.49 2.34 -13.08
C LEU A 66 -8.70 3.60 -12.69
N ARG A 67 -7.88 3.52 -11.63
CA ARG A 67 -7.01 4.65 -11.23
C ARG A 67 -5.94 4.95 -12.27
N LYS A 68 -5.33 3.93 -12.89
CA LYS A 68 -4.34 4.11 -13.96
C LYS A 68 -4.95 4.81 -15.17
N GLU A 69 -6.18 4.45 -15.54
CA GLU A 69 -6.93 5.14 -16.61
C GLU A 69 -7.22 6.60 -16.25
N ARG A 70 -7.69 6.86 -15.02
CA ARG A 70 -7.94 8.23 -14.55
C ARG A 70 -6.69 9.10 -14.55
N TRP A 71 -5.55 8.55 -14.12
CA TRP A 71 -4.25 9.23 -14.19
C TRP A 71 -3.90 9.60 -15.63
N ASN A 72 -3.90 8.63 -16.54
CA ASN A 72 -3.57 8.87 -17.94
C ASN A 72 -4.50 9.91 -18.57
N LYS A 73 -5.79 9.87 -18.27
CA LYS A 73 -6.76 10.85 -18.77
C LYS A 73 -6.52 12.26 -18.21
N ALA A 74 -6.14 12.38 -16.93
CA ALA A 74 -5.91 13.68 -16.30
C ALA A 74 -4.60 14.32 -16.75
N PHE A 75 -3.57 13.52 -17.03
CA PHE A 75 -2.25 14.00 -17.43
C PHE A 75 -1.98 13.90 -18.94
N ALA A 76 -2.94 13.40 -19.75
CA ALA A 76 -2.89 13.53 -21.20
C ALA A 76 -2.90 15.02 -21.60
N GLU A 77 -2.00 15.39 -22.51
CA GLU A 77 -1.86 16.77 -22.99
C GLU A 77 -3.12 17.22 -23.73
N GLN A 78 -3.57 18.44 -23.40
CA GLN A 78 -4.70 19.16 -23.98
C GLN A 78 -6.11 18.78 -23.50
N ALA A 79 -6.52 19.35 -22.36
CA ALA A 79 -7.90 19.82 -22.25
C ALA A 79 -7.99 21.08 -21.35
N PRO A 80 -8.48 22.22 -21.86
CA PRO A 80 -8.70 23.43 -21.07
C PRO A 80 -10.07 23.35 -20.38
N GLY A 81 -10.12 23.45 -19.05
CA GLY A 81 -11.39 23.48 -18.31
C GLY A 81 -11.21 23.48 -16.79
N ASN A 82 -12.16 24.10 -16.06
CA ASN A 82 -12.16 24.14 -14.60
C ASN A 82 -12.40 22.74 -13.98
N ASP A 83 -13.18 21.89 -14.66
CA ASP A 83 -13.44 20.51 -14.25
C ASP A 83 -12.19 19.63 -14.26
N ILE A 84 -11.23 19.92 -15.15
CA ILE A 84 -9.97 19.19 -15.26
C ILE A 84 -9.03 19.56 -14.12
N ARG A 85 -9.06 20.81 -13.63
CA ARG A 85 -8.31 21.21 -12.42
C ARG A 85 -8.82 20.49 -11.18
N ASN A 86 -10.14 20.38 -11.01
CA ASN A 86 -10.73 19.66 -9.88
C ASN A 86 -10.47 18.14 -9.96
N ALA A 87 -10.51 17.56 -11.16
CA ALA A 87 -10.16 16.16 -11.39
C ALA A 87 -8.67 15.89 -11.11
N LYS A 88 -7.77 16.76 -11.61
CA LYS A 88 -6.33 16.69 -11.32
C LYS A 88 -6.04 16.78 -9.83
N ALA A 89 -6.67 17.72 -9.11
CA ALA A 89 -6.50 17.85 -7.67
C ALA A 89 -6.92 16.59 -6.91
N THR A 90 -8.06 15.99 -7.27
CA THR A 90 -8.52 14.73 -6.67
C THR A 90 -7.53 13.59 -6.92
N ILE A 91 -7.06 13.44 -8.16
CA ILE A 91 -6.12 12.38 -8.55
C ILE A 91 -4.76 12.56 -7.86
N VAL A 92 -4.29 13.81 -7.71
CA VAL A 92 -3.08 14.13 -6.96
C VAL A 92 -3.23 13.77 -5.49
N MET A 93 -4.39 14.08 -4.86
CA MET A 93 -4.66 13.67 -3.48
C MET A 93 -4.73 12.14 -3.31
N GLU A 94 -5.33 11.43 -4.27
CA GLU A 94 -5.33 9.95 -4.29
C GLU A 94 -3.90 9.39 -4.36
N HIS A 95 -3.03 9.95 -5.20
CA HIS A 95 -1.64 9.49 -5.29
C HIS A 95 -0.82 9.88 -4.06
N LEU A 96 -1.08 11.05 -3.47
CA LEU A 96 -0.44 11.51 -2.24
C LEU A 96 -0.74 10.57 -1.08
N ILE A 97 -2.00 10.18 -0.88
CA ILE A 97 -2.35 9.29 0.23
C ILE A 97 -1.76 7.89 0.02
N GLN A 98 -1.76 7.39 -1.22
CA GLN A 98 -1.13 6.10 -1.55
C GLN A 98 0.38 6.14 -1.27
N ALA A 99 1.07 7.18 -1.73
CA ALA A 99 2.49 7.37 -1.45
C ALA A 99 2.77 7.48 0.06
N SER A 100 1.87 8.11 0.81
CA SER A 100 2.00 8.25 2.26
C SER A 100 1.89 6.89 2.96
N ASP A 101 0.93 6.06 2.55
CA ASP A 101 0.66 4.74 3.12
C ASP A 101 1.86 3.77 2.96
N VAL A 102 2.56 3.85 1.83
CA VAL A 102 3.74 3.00 1.53
C VAL A 102 5.07 3.74 1.62
N SER A 103 5.09 4.93 2.24
CA SER A 103 6.26 5.82 2.25
C SER A 103 7.51 5.18 2.86
N HIS A 104 7.34 4.26 3.83
CA HIS A 104 8.44 3.53 4.46
C HIS A 104 9.29 2.72 3.46
N CYS A 105 8.74 2.30 2.32
CA CYS A 105 9.48 1.63 1.25
C CYS A 105 10.40 2.58 0.46
N MET A 106 10.15 3.89 0.54
CA MET A 106 10.87 4.96 -0.15
C MET A 106 11.71 5.82 0.83
N GLN A 107 11.95 5.30 2.03
CA GLN A 107 12.81 5.92 3.05
C GLN A 107 14.11 5.13 3.21
N HIS A 108 15.04 5.63 4.02
CA HIS A 108 16.30 4.93 4.31
C HIS A 108 16.09 3.47 4.73
N TRP A 109 17.02 2.60 4.32
CA TRP A 109 17.00 1.15 4.56
C TRP A 109 16.59 0.74 5.97
N HIS A 110 17.12 1.40 7.00
CA HIS A 110 16.80 1.06 8.39
C HIS A 110 15.33 1.30 8.77
N ILE A 111 14.68 2.31 8.17
CA ILE A 111 13.26 2.58 8.38
C ILE A 111 12.41 1.55 7.64
N TYR A 112 12.72 1.28 6.37
CA TYR A 112 12.07 0.22 5.60
C TYR A 112 12.15 -1.12 6.35
N ARG A 113 13.34 -1.51 6.81
CA ARG A 113 13.57 -2.75 7.57
C ARG A 113 12.72 -2.84 8.82
N LYS A 114 12.63 -1.75 9.59
CA LYS A 114 11.82 -1.70 10.81
C LYS A 114 10.35 -1.96 10.51
N TRP A 115 9.77 -1.24 9.56
CA TRP A 115 8.35 -1.39 9.23
C TRP A 115 8.03 -2.72 8.55
N ASN A 116 8.92 -3.21 7.69
CA ASN A 116 8.81 -4.53 7.09
C ASN A 116 8.81 -5.65 8.15
N GLU A 117 9.67 -5.54 9.17
CA GLU A 117 9.69 -6.49 10.29
C GLU A 117 8.40 -6.43 11.12
N MET A 118 7.91 -5.23 11.46
CA MET A 118 6.65 -5.07 12.21
C MET A 118 5.46 -5.69 11.45
N PHE A 119 5.37 -5.45 10.14
CA PHE A 119 4.31 -6.03 9.32
C PHE A 119 4.44 -7.56 9.17
N PHE A 120 5.67 -8.07 9.08
CA PHE A 120 5.92 -9.51 9.09
C PHE A 120 5.46 -10.16 10.39
N GLN A 121 5.74 -9.52 11.54
CA GLN A 121 5.28 -10.00 12.85
C GLN A 121 3.75 -10.04 12.94
N GLU A 122 3.06 -8.99 12.50
CA GLU A 122 1.60 -8.94 12.48
C GLU A 122 0.99 -10.07 11.62
N CYS A 123 1.59 -10.33 10.45
CA CYS A 123 1.17 -11.44 9.57
C CYS A 123 1.44 -12.81 10.20
N MET A 124 2.60 -12.98 10.84
CA MET A 124 2.95 -14.24 11.54
C MET A 124 2.01 -14.50 12.71
N GLU A 125 1.66 -13.48 13.49
CA GLU A 125 0.68 -13.60 14.58
C GLU A 125 -0.69 -14.00 14.04
N ALA A 126 -1.12 -13.43 12.91
CA ALA A 126 -2.36 -13.83 12.25
C ALA A 126 -2.34 -15.30 11.81
N TYR A 127 -1.24 -15.78 11.24
CA TYR A 127 -1.06 -17.18 10.88
C TYR A 127 -1.10 -18.11 12.10
N GLN A 128 -0.34 -17.78 13.15
CA GLN A 128 -0.23 -18.59 14.36
C GLN A 128 -1.53 -18.66 15.16
N SER A 129 -2.33 -17.58 15.14
CA SER A 129 -3.66 -17.56 15.75
C SER A 129 -4.76 -18.20 14.89
N GLY A 130 -4.42 -18.76 13.72
CA GLY A 130 -5.38 -19.36 12.80
C GLY A 130 -6.28 -18.35 12.08
N ARG A 131 -5.96 -17.05 12.14
CA ARG A 131 -6.66 -15.98 11.39
C ARG A 131 -6.23 -15.92 9.92
N SER A 132 -5.10 -16.52 9.57
CA SER A 132 -4.59 -16.68 8.21
C SER A 132 -4.19 -18.14 8.01
N ASP A 133 -4.58 -18.73 6.88
CA ASP A 133 -4.20 -20.11 6.52
C ASP A 133 -2.75 -20.20 5.98
N GLU A 134 -2.21 -19.06 5.55
CA GLU A 134 -0.91 -18.98 4.86
C GLU A 134 0.21 -18.54 5.80
N ASP A 135 1.31 -19.30 5.79
CA ASP A 135 2.56 -18.95 6.47
C ASP A 135 3.28 -17.84 5.67
N PRO A 136 3.36 -16.61 6.19
CA PRO A 136 3.92 -15.49 5.44
C PRO A 136 5.41 -15.68 5.13
N SER A 137 6.14 -16.49 5.89
CA SER A 137 7.58 -16.72 5.69
C SER A 137 7.91 -17.41 4.36
N LYS A 138 6.98 -18.18 3.80
CA LYS A 138 7.19 -18.93 2.54
C LYS A 138 7.29 -18.03 1.31
N GLY A 139 6.55 -16.92 1.31
CA GLY A 139 6.43 -16.01 0.17
C GLY A 139 7.07 -14.63 0.37
N TRP A 140 7.47 -14.27 1.60
CA TRP A 140 7.81 -12.88 1.93
C TRP A 140 8.93 -12.30 1.07
N TYR A 141 10.02 -13.05 0.88
CA TYR A 141 11.17 -12.58 0.10
C TYR A 141 10.76 -12.21 -1.34
N GLN A 142 10.10 -13.14 -2.04
CA GLN A 142 9.70 -12.96 -3.43
C GLN A 142 8.56 -11.93 -3.55
N GLY A 143 7.65 -11.91 -2.58
CA GLY A 143 6.55 -10.95 -2.52
C GLY A 143 7.04 -9.52 -2.37
N GLU A 144 8.05 -9.26 -1.53
CA GLU A 144 8.65 -7.93 -1.41
C GLU A 144 9.39 -7.51 -2.70
N ILE A 145 10.11 -8.44 -3.37
CA ILE A 145 10.70 -8.15 -4.69
C ILE A 145 9.62 -7.72 -5.70
N GLY A 146 8.54 -8.50 -5.82
CA GLY A 146 7.42 -8.16 -6.70
C GLY A 146 6.73 -6.85 -6.30
N PHE A 147 6.62 -6.58 -5.01
CA PHE A 147 6.04 -5.34 -4.51
C PHE A 147 6.88 -4.11 -4.89
N PHE A 148 8.20 -4.19 -4.80
CA PHE A 148 9.07 -3.12 -5.27
C PHE A 148 8.98 -2.94 -6.79
N ASP A 149 9.11 -4.03 -7.55
CA ASP A 149 9.24 -4.00 -9.00
C ASP A 149 7.93 -3.57 -9.69
N PHE A 150 6.78 -4.05 -9.21
CA PHE A 150 5.48 -3.81 -9.84
C PHE A 150 4.63 -2.71 -9.19
N TYR A 151 4.98 -2.24 -7.98
CA TYR A 151 4.19 -1.22 -7.28
C TYR A 151 5.02 -0.01 -6.81
N ILE A 152 5.99 -0.20 -5.90
CA ILE A 152 6.71 0.92 -5.28
C ILE A 152 7.54 1.73 -6.29
N ILE A 153 8.33 1.07 -7.14
CA ILE A 153 9.16 1.76 -8.14
C ILE A 153 8.30 2.49 -9.18
N PRO A 154 7.25 1.88 -9.78
CA PRO A 154 6.31 2.61 -10.63
C PRO A 154 5.64 3.81 -9.94
N LEU A 155 5.26 3.69 -8.66
CA LEU A 155 4.69 4.79 -7.89
C LEU A 155 5.72 5.92 -7.69
N ALA A 156 6.94 5.59 -7.28
CA ALA A 156 8.01 6.57 -7.08
C ALA A 156 8.36 7.34 -8.38
N LYS A 157 8.36 6.65 -9.53
CA LYS A 157 8.54 7.30 -10.85
C LYS A 157 7.42 8.29 -11.14
N LYS A 158 6.15 7.94 -10.91
CA LYS A 158 5.02 8.86 -11.07
C LYS A 158 5.13 10.08 -10.15
N LEU A 159 5.56 9.89 -8.90
CA LEU A 159 5.74 10.99 -7.95
C LEU A 159 6.82 11.98 -8.41
N LYS A 160 7.91 11.45 -8.99
CA LYS A 160 8.96 12.26 -9.62
C LYS A 160 8.44 13.01 -10.86
N GLU A 161 7.72 12.33 -11.74
CA GLU A 161 7.18 12.90 -12.98
C GLU A 161 6.11 13.96 -12.73
N CYS A 162 5.31 13.83 -11.67
CA CYS A 162 4.22 14.76 -11.40
C CYS A 162 4.68 16.15 -10.91
N GLY A 163 5.95 16.29 -10.47
CA GLY A 163 6.54 17.56 -10.05
C GLY A 163 5.92 18.20 -8.81
N VAL A 164 4.87 17.61 -8.22
CA VAL A 164 4.13 18.13 -7.06
C VAL A 164 4.99 18.18 -5.80
N PHE A 165 6.00 17.30 -5.70
CA PHE A 165 6.82 17.11 -4.50
C PHE A 165 8.20 17.79 -4.57
N GLY A 166 8.47 18.54 -5.63
CA GLY A 166 9.76 19.23 -5.81
C GLY A 166 10.97 18.29 -5.75
N VAL A 167 12.11 18.80 -5.30
CA VAL A 167 13.38 18.06 -5.26
C VAL A 167 13.35 16.79 -4.38
N SER A 168 12.42 16.69 -3.43
CA SER A 168 12.30 15.53 -2.54
C SER A 168 11.81 14.26 -3.25
N SER A 169 11.16 14.36 -4.41
CA SER A 169 10.72 13.17 -5.16
C SER A 169 11.88 12.39 -5.79
N ASP A 170 13.02 13.04 -6.05
CA ASP A 170 14.21 12.35 -6.56
C ASP A 170 14.78 11.40 -5.49
N GLU A 171 14.73 11.80 -4.22
CA GLU A 171 15.20 10.98 -3.11
C GLU A 171 14.35 9.73 -2.93
N TYR A 172 13.01 9.83 -3.07
CA TYR A 172 12.11 8.69 -2.93
C TYR A 172 12.39 7.58 -3.93
N LEU A 173 12.62 7.93 -5.21
CA LEU A 173 12.95 6.94 -6.24
C LEU A 173 14.31 6.29 -5.96
N ASN A 174 15.30 7.07 -5.53
CA ASN A 174 16.62 6.55 -5.19
C ASN A 174 16.56 5.57 -4.01
N TYR A 175 15.84 5.91 -2.95
CA TYR A 175 15.66 5.01 -1.80
C TYR A 175 14.87 3.76 -2.16
N ALA A 176 13.82 3.87 -3.00
CA ALA A 176 13.09 2.70 -3.47
C ALA A 176 14.00 1.71 -4.21
N LEU A 177 14.82 2.20 -5.13
CA LEU A 177 15.76 1.38 -5.91
C LEU A 177 16.83 0.74 -5.00
N GLU A 178 17.38 1.51 -4.06
CA GLU A 178 18.40 1.00 -3.14
C GLU A 178 17.80 -0.02 -2.15
N ASN A 179 16.61 0.23 -1.60
CA ASN A 179 15.92 -0.71 -0.73
C ASN A 179 15.62 -2.02 -1.46
N ARG A 180 15.16 -1.96 -2.71
CA ARG A 180 14.99 -3.16 -3.56
C ARG A 180 16.32 -3.92 -3.67
N ARG A 181 17.41 -3.23 -4.05
CA ARG A 181 18.74 -3.83 -4.20
C ARG A 181 19.26 -4.48 -2.92
N GLU A 182 19.09 -3.82 -1.78
CA GLU A 182 19.49 -4.34 -0.48
C GLU A 182 18.61 -5.52 -0.05
N TRP A 183 17.32 -5.47 -0.35
CA TRP A 183 16.40 -6.59 -0.11
C TRP A 183 16.73 -7.82 -0.95
N GLU A 184 17.11 -7.66 -2.21
CA GLU A 184 17.58 -8.79 -3.04
C GLU A 184 18.79 -9.50 -2.42
N LYS A 185 19.76 -8.73 -1.90
CA LYS A 185 20.97 -9.29 -1.30
C LYS A 185 20.72 -9.96 0.05
N LYS A 186 19.90 -9.34 0.91
CA LYS A 186 19.80 -9.69 2.34
C LYS A 186 18.46 -10.27 2.75
N GLY A 187 17.44 -10.16 1.90
CA GLY A 187 16.04 -10.42 2.24
C GLY A 187 15.77 -11.84 2.71
N LYS A 188 16.44 -12.85 2.13
CA LYS A 188 16.29 -14.26 2.57
C LYS A 188 16.78 -14.48 4.00
N GLU A 189 17.98 -13.99 4.31
CA GLU A 189 18.59 -14.07 5.65
C GLU A 189 17.75 -13.32 6.67
N ILE A 190 17.26 -12.14 6.27
CA ILE A 190 16.34 -11.31 7.05
C ILE A 190 15.07 -12.07 7.43
N VAL A 191 14.42 -12.74 6.47
CA VAL A 191 13.16 -13.46 6.71
C VAL A 191 13.41 -14.64 7.64
N ALA A 192 14.52 -15.37 7.45
CA ALA A 192 14.92 -16.45 8.34
C ALA A 192 15.14 -15.94 9.79
N ALA A 193 15.91 -14.86 9.95
CA ALA A 193 16.18 -14.27 11.26
C ALA A 193 14.91 -13.76 11.95
N ASN A 194 13.99 -13.12 11.21
CA ASN A 194 12.71 -12.67 11.74
C ASN A 194 11.85 -13.86 12.21
N ARG A 195 11.83 -14.96 11.44
CA ARG A 195 11.10 -16.19 11.79
C ARG A 195 11.66 -16.83 13.06
N GLU A 196 12.99 -16.93 13.17
CA GLU A 196 13.66 -17.45 14.36
C GLU A 196 13.37 -16.59 15.60
N LYS A 197 13.44 -15.27 15.46
CA LYS A 197 13.12 -14.32 16.54
C LYS A 197 11.70 -14.51 17.08
N ILE A 198 10.72 -14.70 16.19
CA ILE A 198 9.32 -14.94 16.57
C ILE A 198 9.18 -16.31 17.24
N GLN A 199 9.81 -17.36 16.71
CA GLN A 199 9.75 -18.69 17.31
C GLN A 199 10.34 -18.69 18.73
N ALA A 200 11.51 -18.06 18.93
CA ALA A 200 12.14 -17.95 20.24
C ALA A 200 11.25 -17.20 21.26
N ALA A 201 10.53 -16.16 20.82
CA ALA A 201 9.58 -15.44 21.68
C ALA A 201 8.39 -16.32 22.12
N LEU A 202 7.91 -17.21 21.24
CA LEU A 202 6.85 -18.16 21.57
C LEU A 202 7.33 -19.23 22.55
N ASP A 203 8.48 -19.83 22.29
CA ASP A 203 9.05 -20.87 23.15
C ASP A 203 9.34 -20.32 24.56
N GLY A 204 9.80 -19.06 24.64
CA GLY A 204 9.95 -18.34 25.91
C GLY A 204 8.62 -18.06 26.62
N SER A 205 7.56 -17.74 25.87
CA SER A 205 6.23 -17.43 26.44
C SER A 205 5.47 -18.68 26.90
N GLN A 206 5.63 -19.82 26.23
CA GLN A 206 5.04 -21.11 26.64
C GLN A 206 5.60 -21.61 27.98
N SER A 207 6.78 -21.15 28.40
CA SER A 207 7.34 -21.46 29.72
C SER A 207 6.66 -20.72 30.89
N ILE A 208 5.78 -19.74 30.63
CA ILE A 208 5.25 -18.82 31.66
C ILE A 208 3.71 -18.82 31.82
N SER A 209 2.89 -19.28 30.87
CA SER A 209 1.42 -19.21 31.06
C SER A 209 0.60 -20.37 30.48
N ASN A 210 0.11 -21.24 31.37
CA ASN A 210 -1.14 -22.01 31.20
C ASN A 210 -2.31 -21.12 31.65
N THR A 211 -2.77 -20.20 30.81
CA THR A 211 -4.11 -19.60 30.97
C THR A 211 -4.63 -19.19 29.59
N GLU A 212 -5.72 -19.82 29.14
CA GLU A 212 -6.41 -19.49 27.89
C GLU A 212 -6.89 -18.03 27.93
N MET A 213 -6.52 -17.24 26.91
CA MET A 213 -7.09 -15.91 26.68
C MET A 213 -8.20 -15.97 25.63
N PRO A 214 -9.29 -15.18 25.78
CA PRO A 214 -10.40 -15.19 24.85
C PRO A 214 -10.01 -14.56 23.51
N ILE A 215 -10.44 -15.23 22.43
CA ILE A 215 -10.30 -14.80 21.03
C ILE A 215 -11.06 -13.47 20.85
N ARG A 216 -10.35 -12.38 20.54
CA ARG A 216 -10.95 -11.15 20.02
C ARG A 216 -11.13 -11.30 18.51
N GLU A 217 -12.37 -11.47 18.08
CA GLU A 217 -12.73 -11.44 16.66
C GLU A 217 -12.62 -10.02 16.10
N THR A 218 -11.52 -9.74 15.39
CA THR A 218 -11.45 -8.60 14.47
C THR A 218 -11.38 -9.15 13.05
N PRO A 219 -12.25 -8.73 12.12
CA PRO A 219 -12.27 -9.30 10.77
C PRO A 219 -11.12 -8.72 9.95
N MET A 220 -10.03 -9.48 9.76
CA MET A 220 -8.87 -9.04 8.98
C MET A 220 -8.54 -10.00 7.82
N LYS A 221 -9.46 -10.09 6.85
CA LYS A 221 -9.22 -10.73 5.54
C LYS A 221 -8.13 -10.03 4.70
N LYS A 222 -7.76 -8.79 5.06
CA LYS A 222 -6.82 -7.95 4.31
C LYS A 222 -5.38 -8.49 4.28
N SER A 223 -4.94 -9.21 5.31
CA SER A 223 -3.62 -9.87 5.34
C SER A 223 -3.57 -11.06 4.36
N GLN A 224 -4.67 -11.82 4.24
CA GLN A 224 -4.80 -12.87 3.22
C GLN A 224 -4.86 -12.29 1.82
N GLU A 225 -5.57 -11.17 1.61
CA GLU A 225 -5.61 -10.45 0.33
C GLU A 225 -4.24 -9.88 -0.06
N TRP A 226 -3.46 -9.37 0.90
CA TRP A 226 -2.09 -8.90 0.69
C TRP A 226 -1.12 -10.04 0.35
N ASN A 227 -1.16 -11.14 1.11
CA ASN A 227 -0.34 -12.33 0.81
C ASN A 227 -0.74 -12.95 -0.52
N ALA A 228 -2.03 -12.99 -0.87
CA ALA A 228 -2.52 -13.47 -2.16
C ALA A 228 -2.16 -12.52 -3.32
N ALA A 229 -2.22 -11.19 -3.14
CA ALA A 229 -1.78 -10.21 -4.13
C ALA A 229 -0.25 -10.28 -4.36
N ARG A 230 0.53 -10.55 -3.29
CA ARG A 230 1.98 -10.81 -3.31
C ARG A 230 2.34 -12.15 -3.97
N GLN A 231 1.55 -13.21 -3.75
CA GLN A 231 1.74 -14.52 -4.40
C GLN A 231 1.31 -14.49 -5.88
N GLN A 232 0.28 -13.73 -6.27
CA GLN A 232 -0.13 -13.63 -7.67
C GLN A 232 0.82 -12.80 -8.55
N THR A 233 1.64 -11.92 -7.96
CA THR A 233 2.74 -11.26 -8.71
C THR A 233 3.88 -12.24 -9.01
N GLN A 234 3.95 -13.39 -8.32
CA GLN A 234 4.86 -14.50 -8.61
C GLN A 234 4.51 -15.25 -9.91
N ALA A 235 3.28 -15.09 -10.41
CA ALA A 235 2.81 -15.66 -11.68
C ALA A 235 3.07 -14.75 -12.90
N ILE A 236 3.71 -13.60 -12.71
CA ILE A 236 4.17 -12.69 -13.78
C ILE A 236 5.69 -12.86 -13.90
N VAL A 237 6.12 -14.07 -14.23
CA VAL A 237 7.39 -14.28 -14.92
C VAL A 237 7.01 -14.39 -16.38
N PRO A 238 7.34 -13.41 -17.25
CA PRO A 238 7.31 -13.67 -18.68
C PRO A 238 8.30 -14.81 -18.94
N GLU A 239 7.85 -15.89 -19.58
CA GLU A 239 8.77 -16.79 -20.27
C GLU A 239 9.72 -15.95 -21.12
N GLU A 240 11.00 -16.31 -21.11
CA GLU A 240 12.05 -15.67 -21.91
C GLU A 240 11.67 -15.72 -23.40
N ASP A 241 11.01 -14.68 -23.89
CA ASP A 241 10.97 -14.39 -25.32
C ASP A 241 12.11 -13.42 -25.65
N GLY A 242 13.01 -13.93 -26.50
CA GLY A 242 14.34 -13.40 -26.79
C GLY A 242 14.42 -11.89 -27.01
N LEU A 243 15.28 -11.25 -26.20
CA LEU A 243 15.74 -9.90 -26.45
C LEU A 243 16.81 -9.91 -27.56
N ASP A 244 16.41 -9.37 -28.70
CA ASP A 244 17.24 -8.94 -29.82
C ASP A 244 18.44 -8.08 -29.35
N GLU A 245 19.65 -8.46 -29.79
CA GLU A 245 20.93 -7.85 -29.43
C GLU A 245 21.17 -6.45 -30.05
N SER A 246 20.16 -5.82 -30.65
CA SER A 246 20.33 -4.60 -31.44
C SER A 246 20.46 -3.29 -30.65
N PHE A 247 20.26 -3.28 -29.32
CA PHE A 247 20.21 -2.04 -28.52
C PHE A 247 21.49 -1.66 -27.74
N ARG A 248 22.65 -2.27 -28.06
CA ARG A 248 23.92 -2.02 -27.34
C ARG A 248 24.96 -1.15 -28.05
N SER A 249 24.65 -0.53 -29.18
CA SER A 249 25.61 0.38 -29.83
C SER A 249 24.96 1.61 -30.43
N GLU A 250 24.79 2.67 -29.64
CA GLU A 250 24.79 4.06 -30.14
C GLU A 250 24.74 5.05 -28.98
N THR A 251 25.86 5.20 -28.27
CA THR A 251 26.12 6.42 -27.48
C THR A 251 27.62 6.67 -27.39
N LEU A 252 28.26 6.78 -28.56
CA LEU A 252 29.59 7.36 -28.76
C LEU A 252 29.64 7.99 -30.15
N ALA A 253 29.03 9.17 -30.32
CA ALA A 253 29.43 10.21 -31.28
C ALA A 253 28.51 11.43 -31.13
N LEU A 254 29.16 12.58 -30.96
CA LEU A 254 28.67 13.98 -30.87
C LEU A 254 28.35 14.47 -29.45
#